data_AF-A0A956PLB8-F1
#
_entry.id   AF-A0A956PLB8-F1
#
_cell.length_a   1.000
_cell.length_b   1.000
_cell.length_c   1.000
_cell.angle_alpha   90.00
_cell.angle_beta   90.00
_cell.angle_gamma   90.00
#
_symmetry.space_group_name_H-M   'P 1'
#
loop_
_entity.id
_entity.type
_entity.pdbx_description
1 polymer ?
#
loop_
_entity_poly.entity_id
_entity_poly.type
_entity_poly.pdbx_seq_one_letter_code
_entity_poly.pdbx_strand_id
1 'polypeptide(L)'
;MRPERRGFTLIETLITLAVFSLLLVLIFGTFSMSTSIFQDTDVRQSTEIQMKSIKLLLQRDVELSDFWFMNSVSRVQGDSTYRDALSISTLGDWDNAAEFDATTGRPTWSRYVVWYATQETPGRMIRQVVDGGGAALTGPYADLSININETPGSNANVLYSRTLSDRVKDFRVDTRLQNGTVEVKLRLESRGAGRPNSMQRTVDNLELTLTFRPRNTWPQI
;
A
#
# COMPACT_ATOMS: atom_id res chain seq x y z
N MET A 1 -52.88 -37.56 -54.22
CA MET A 1 -52.88 -36.53 -53.16
C MET A 1 -52.08 -37.07 -51.99
N ARG A 2 -50.87 -36.55 -51.74
CA ARG A 2 -50.03 -36.96 -50.61
C ARG A 2 -50.47 -36.16 -49.38
N PRO A 3 -50.71 -36.79 -48.22
CA PRO A 3 -51.07 -36.07 -47.01
C PRO A 3 -49.86 -35.26 -46.54
N GLU A 4 -49.99 -33.93 -46.56
CA GLU A 4 -49.05 -33.01 -45.95
C GLU A 4 -48.99 -33.28 -44.44
N ARG A 5 -47.83 -33.77 -43.97
CA ARG A 5 -47.55 -33.97 -42.54
C ARG A 5 -47.45 -32.61 -41.85
N ARG A 6 -48.57 -32.07 -41.35
CA ARG A 6 -48.66 -30.77 -40.64
C ARG A 6 -48.47 -30.85 -39.11
N GLY A 7 -47.86 -31.92 -38.58
CA GLY A 7 -47.66 -32.12 -37.14
C GLY A 7 -46.23 -31.82 -36.62
N PHE A 8 -45.31 -31.38 -37.47
CA PHE A 8 -43.87 -31.31 -37.14
C PHE A 8 -43.40 -29.96 -36.56
N THR A 9 -44.22 -28.91 -36.65
CA THR A 9 -43.79 -27.52 -36.37
C THR A 9 -43.64 -27.18 -34.88
N LEU A 10 -44.43 -27.80 -34.00
CA LEU A 10 -44.43 -27.48 -32.56
C LEU A 10 -43.23 -28.13 -31.84
N ILE A 11 -42.90 -29.37 -32.19
CA ILE A 11 -41.72 -30.08 -31.68
C ILE A 11 -40.43 -29.41 -32.16
N GLU A 12 -40.38 -29.00 -33.43
CA GLU A 12 -39.23 -28.28 -33.98
C GLU A 12 -39.01 -26.91 -33.29
N THR A 13 -40.09 -26.21 -32.95
CA THR A 13 -40.02 -24.96 -32.16
C THR A 13 -39.51 -25.22 -30.74
N LEU A 14 -39.96 -26.30 -30.08
CA LEU A 14 -39.47 -26.66 -28.75
C LEU A 14 -37.97 -27.02 -28.76
N ILE A 15 -37.52 -27.77 -29.77
CA ILE A 15 -36.11 -28.13 -29.91
C ILE A 15 -35.25 -26.89 -30.17
N THR A 16 -35.68 -25.98 -31.04
CA THR A 16 -34.93 -24.75 -31.31
C THR A 16 -34.86 -23.85 -30.08
N LEU A 17 -35.95 -23.72 -29.31
CA LEU A 17 -35.93 -23.00 -28.02
C LEU A 17 -35.00 -23.65 -27.00
N ALA A 18 -35.01 -24.98 -26.88
CA ALA A 18 -34.13 -25.70 -25.95
C ALA A 18 -32.65 -25.53 -26.32
N VAL A 19 -32.31 -25.67 -27.60
CA VAL A 19 -30.94 -25.48 -28.11
C VAL A 19 -30.51 -24.03 -27.92
N PHE A 20 -31.36 -23.06 -28.24
CA PHE A 20 -31.05 -21.65 -28.07
C PHE A 20 -30.87 -21.28 -26.60
N SER A 21 -31.74 -21.78 -25.70
CA SER A 21 -31.59 -21.60 -24.26
C SER A 21 -30.28 -22.19 -23.75
N LEU A 22 -29.92 -23.39 -24.19
CA LEU A 22 -28.64 -24.02 -23.81
C LEU A 22 -27.45 -23.18 -24.28
N LEU A 23 -27.51 -22.67 -25.51
CA LEU A 23 -26.47 -21.85 -26.11
C LEU A 23 -26.33 -20.51 -25.37
N LEU A 24 -27.44 -19.86 -25.01
CA LEU A 24 -27.43 -18.65 -24.19
C LEU A 24 -26.82 -18.91 -22.81
N VAL A 25 -27.18 -20.01 -22.14
CA VAL A 25 -26.60 -20.37 -20.84
C VAL A 25 -25.09 -20.58 -20.95
N LEU A 26 -24.61 -21.23 -22.01
CA LEU A 26 -23.18 -21.42 -22.25
C LEU A 26 -22.45 -20.09 -22.49
N ILE A 27 -23.01 -19.21 -23.32
CA ILE A 27 -22.40 -17.90 -23.61
C ILE A 27 -22.37 -17.02 -22.36
N PHE A 28 -23.51 -16.87 -21.67
CA PHE A 28 -23.57 -16.02 -20.47
C PHE A 28 -22.78 -16.62 -19.31
N GLY A 29 -22.75 -17.95 -19.18
CA GLY A 29 -21.95 -18.64 -18.18
C GLY A 29 -20.45 -18.42 -18.39
N THR A 30 -19.97 -18.59 -19.62
CA THR A 30 -18.56 -18.33 -19.95
C THR A 30 -18.20 -16.86 -19.78
N PHE A 31 -19.05 -15.94 -20.23
CA PHE A 31 -18.82 -14.50 -20.05
C PHE A 31 -18.78 -14.07 -18.58
N SER A 32 -19.71 -14.55 -17.76
CA SER A 32 -19.71 -14.28 -16.31
C SER A 32 -18.46 -14.82 -15.63
N MET A 33 -17.96 -15.98 -16.07
CA MET A 33 -16.73 -16.55 -15.53
C MET A 33 -15.50 -15.73 -15.95
N SER A 34 -15.39 -15.37 -17.23
CA SER A 34 -14.28 -14.56 -17.75
C SER A 34 -14.19 -13.18 -17.10
N THR A 35 -15.33 -12.53 -16.89
CA THR A 35 -15.38 -11.21 -16.24
C THR A 35 -14.95 -11.26 -14.77
N SER A 36 -15.36 -12.29 -14.02
CA SER A 36 -14.90 -12.49 -12.64
C SER A 36 -13.38 -12.69 -12.56
N ILE A 37 -12.82 -13.53 -13.44
CA ILE A 37 -11.37 -13.79 -13.48
C ILE A 37 -10.59 -12.53 -13.83
N PHE A 38 -11.08 -11.75 -14.78
CA PHE A 38 -10.45 -10.49 -15.18
C PHE A 38 -10.43 -9.48 -14.03
N GLN A 39 -11.57 -9.30 -13.35
CA GLN A 39 -11.67 -8.41 -12.18
C GLN A 39 -10.70 -8.81 -11.07
N ASP A 40 -10.64 -10.10 -10.72
CA ASP A 40 -9.72 -10.61 -9.69
C ASP A 40 -8.25 -10.35 -10.07
N THR A 41 -7.92 -10.56 -11.35
CA THR A 41 -6.56 -10.34 -11.86
C THR A 41 -6.18 -8.86 -11.80
N ASP A 42 -7.09 -7.96 -12.19
CA ASP A 42 -6.85 -6.52 -12.17
C ASP A 42 -6.67 -5.98 -10.74
N VAL A 43 -7.48 -6.45 -9.78
CA VAL A 43 -7.30 -6.06 -8.36
C VAL A 43 -5.95 -6.56 -7.82
N ARG A 44 -5.54 -7.78 -8.18
CA ARG A 44 -4.26 -8.33 -7.73
C ARG A 44 -3.08 -7.58 -8.34
N GLN A 45 -3.12 -7.31 -9.65
CA GLN A 45 -2.09 -6.57 -10.35
C GLN A 45 -1.95 -5.13 -9.81
N SER A 46 -3.06 -4.43 -9.59
CA SER A 46 -3.03 -3.08 -9.01
C SER A 46 -2.43 -3.07 -7.59
N THR A 47 -2.76 -4.06 -6.76
CA THR A 47 -2.19 -4.20 -5.40
C THR A 47 -0.68 -4.47 -5.45
N GLU A 48 -0.22 -5.32 -6.37
CA GLU A 48 1.22 -5.56 -6.57
C GLU A 48 1.99 -4.32 -7.04
N ILE A 49 1.39 -3.53 -7.94
CA ILE A 49 1.99 -2.27 -8.41
C ILE A 49 2.10 -1.27 -7.25
N GLN A 50 1.03 -1.12 -6.45
CA GLN A 50 1.06 -0.27 -5.26
C GLN A 50 2.15 -0.71 -4.28
N MET A 51 2.24 -2.02 -3.99
CA MET A 51 3.25 -2.58 -3.10
C MET A 51 4.68 -2.32 -3.60
N LYS A 52 4.93 -2.49 -4.90
CA LYS A 52 6.24 -2.19 -5.52
C LYS A 52 6.57 -0.70 -5.41
N SER A 53 5.60 0.19 -5.65
CA SER A 53 5.79 1.64 -5.50
C SER A 53 6.13 2.02 -4.06
N ILE A 54 5.44 1.46 -3.07
CA ILE A 54 5.70 1.72 -1.65
C ILE A 54 7.10 1.23 -1.28
N LYS A 55 7.47 0.01 -1.70
CA LYS A 55 8.80 -0.56 -1.49
C LYS A 55 9.90 0.37 -1.99
N LEU A 56 9.83 0.81 -3.25
CA LEU A 56 10.88 1.62 -3.87
C LEU A 56 11.02 2.97 -3.19
N LEU A 57 9.89 3.62 -2.86
CA LEU A 57 9.91 4.90 -2.16
C LEU A 57 10.46 4.79 -0.74
N LEU A 58 10.01 3.79 0.00
CA LEU A 58 10.48 3.53 1.37
C LEU A 58 11.98 3.19 1.37
N GLN A 59 12.42 2.33 0.46
CA GLN A 59 13.83 1.98 0.29
C GLN A 59 14.67 3.22 0.03
N ARG A 60 14.27 4.05 -0.93
CA ARG A 60 14.97 5.30 -1.25
C ARG A 60 15.08 6.21 -0.04
N ASP A 61 13.97 6.43 0.66
CA ASP A 61 13.96 7.36 1.77
C ASP A 61 14.80 6.83 2.96
N VAL A 62 14.74 5.52 3.27
CA VAL A 62 15.56 4.92 4.34
C VAL A 62 17.04 4.91 3.96
N GLU A 63 17.40 4.54 2.72
CA GLU A 63 18.81 4.51 2.28
C GLU A 63 19.45 5.89 2.32
N LEU A 64 18.69 6.95 2.02
CA LEU A 64 19.18 8.33 2.07
C LEU A 64 19.20 8.93 3.47
N SER A 65 18.66 8.25 4.49
CA SER A 65 18.56 8.77 5.85
C SER A 65 19.78 8.42 6.72
N ASP A 66 19.73 8.89 7.97
CA ASP A 66 20.66 8.54 9.05
C ASP A 66 19.91 7.73 10.12
N PHE A 67 20.47 6.58 10.51
CA PHE A 67 19.90 5.71 11.54
C PHE A 67 19.72 6.42 12.88
N TRP A 68 20.64 7.32 13.27
CA TRP A 68 20.58 8.00 14.57
C TRP A 68 19.43 8.99 14.69
N PHE A 69 18.86 9.42 13.56
CA PHE A 69 17.72 10.33 13.49
C PHE A 69 16.39 9.59 13.28
N MET A 70 16.43 8.26 13.26
CA MET A 70 15.22 7.46 13.11
C MET A 70 14.45 7.39 14.42
N ASN A 71 13.13 7.45 14.31
CA ASN A 71 12.23 7.15 15.42
C ASN A 71 11.13 6.22 14.92
N SER A 72 10.66 5.32 15.78
CA SER A 72 9.48 4.51 15.49
C SER A 72 8.52 4.53 16.67
N VAL A 73 7.23 4.56 16.36
CA VAL A 73 6.17 4.50 17.36
C VAL A 73 5.30 3.32 17.02
N SER A 74 5.22 2.35 17.93
CA SER A 74 4.30 1.24 17.73
C SER A 74 2.87 1.66 18.05
N ARG A 75 1.94 1.31 17.16
CA ARG A 75 0.50 1.51 17.39
C ARG A 75 -0.21 0.23 17.03
N VAL A 76 -1.15 -0.17 17.87
CA VAL A 76 -2.00 -1.33 17.61
C VAL A 76 -3.45 -0.86 17.50
N GLN A 77 -4.16 -1.41 16.52
CA GLN A 77 -5.60 -1.27 16.35
C GLN A 77 -6.26 -2.60 16.76
N GLY A 78 -7.04 -2.59 17.83
CA GLY A 78 -7.55 -3.83 18.43
C GLY A 78 -6.42 -4.72 18.97
N ASP A 79 -6.59 -6.05 18.87
CA ASP A 79 -5.70 -7.00 19.57
C ASP A 79 -4.50 -7.49 18.74
N SER A 80 -4.48 -7.29 17.41
CA SER A 80 -3.47 -7.93 16.55
C SER A 80 -3.06 -7.18 15.29
N THR A 81 -3.59 -5.97 15.07
CA THR A 81 -3.34 -5.23 13.83
C THR A 81 -2.41 -4.06 14.08
N TYR A 82 -1.19 -4.10 13.54
CA TYR A 82 -0.21 -3.03 13.72
C TYR A 82 -0.43 -1.87 12.74
N ARG A 83 -0.19 -0.66 13.25
CA ARG A 83 -0.37 0.64 12.61
C ARG A 83 0.79 1.58 12.95
N ASP A 84 1.98 1.01 12.97
CA ASP A 84 3.18 1.70 13.46
C ASP A 84 3.47 2.98 12.65
N ALA A 85 4.36 3.79 13.19
CA ALA A 85 4.91 4.94 12.50
C ALA A 85 6.43 4.89 12.49
N LEU A 86 7.02 5.44 11.45
CA LEU A 86 8.46 5.57 11.24
C LEU A 86 8.77 6.99 10.81
N SER A 87 9.64 7.68 11.53
CA SER A 87 10.27 8.90 11.06
C SER A 87 11.72 8.63 10.68
N ILE A 88 12.16 9.27 9.60
CA ILE A 88 13.52 9.23 9.10
C ILE A 88 13.95 10.65 8.74
N SER A 89 15.23 10.97 8.91
CA SER A 89 15.78 12.26 8.48
C SER A 89 15.84 12.36 6.95
N THR A 90 15.70 13.58 6.44
CA THR A 90 15.93 13.91 5.03
C THR A 90 16.38 15.36 4.87
N LEU A 91 16.86 15.70 3.69
CA LEU A 91 17.21 17.07 3.31
C LEU A 91 16.00 17.83 2.78
N GLY A 92 16.05 19.15 2.88
CA GLY A 92 15.07 20.03 2.26
C GLY A 92 15.10 19.95 0.75
N ASP A 93 16.31 19.94 0.20
CA ASP A 93 16.60 19.81 -1.21
C ASP A 93 17.94 19.08 -1.37
N TRP A 94 17.96 17.98 -2.09
CA TRP A 94 19.19 17.19 -2.32
C TRP A 94 20.11 17.85 -3.35
N ASP A 95 19.58 18.77 -4.17
CA ASP A 95 20.34 19.47 -5.21
C ASP A 95 20.97 20.77 -4.68
N ASN A 96 20.57 21.21 -3.47
CA ASN A 96 21.09 22.43 -2.86
C ASN A 96 22.37 22.15 -2.07
N ALA A 97 23.51 22.65 -2.55
CA ALA A 97 24.80 22.52 -1.87
C ALA A 97 24.81 23.12 -0.45
N ALA A 98 23.93 24.07 -0.14
CA ALA A 98 23.83 24.65 1.21
C ALA A 98 23.24 23.70 2.26
N GLU A 99 22.59 22.60 1.85
CA GLU A 99 22.10 21.53 2.74
C GLU A 99 23.22 20.55 3.11
N PHE A 100 24.45 20.80 2.67
CA PHE A 100 25.63 19.99 2.99
C PHE A 100 26.64 20.84 3.76
N ASP A 101 27.24 20.23 4.78
CA ASP A 101 28.34 20.86 5.51
C ASP A 101 29.53 21.06 4.57
N ALA A 102 29.98 22.31 4.42
CA ALA A 102 31.01 22.69 3.45
C ALA A 102 32.39 22.04 3.73
N THR A 103 32.63 21.56 4.95
CA THR A 103 33.93 20.99 5.36
C THR A 103 33.94 19.48 5.24
N THR A 104 32.87 18.82 5.68
CA THR A 104 32.76 17.36 5.78
C THR A 104 31.99 16.74 4.62
N GLY A 105 31.27 17.55 3.84
CA GLY A 105 30.38 17.10 2.77
C GLY A 105 29.16 16.33 3.25
N ARG A 106 28.87 16.37 4.57
CA ARG A 106 27.79 15.59 5.16
C ARG A 106 26.44 16.30 5.00
N PRO A 107 25.34 15.54 4.85
CA PRO A 107 24.00 16.11 4.88
C PRO A 107 23.76 16.84 6.20
N THR A 108 23.31 18.09 6.11
CA THR A 108 22.77 18.84 7.24
C THR A 108 21.27 18.59 7.27
N TRP A 109 20.86 17.51 7.95
CA TRP A 109 19.45 17.12 8.03
C TRP A 109 18.59 18.30 8.46
N SER A 110 17.51 18.58 7.73
CA SER A 110 16.63 19.73 7.99
C SER A 110 15.14 19.35 8.06
N ARG A 111 14.78 18.14 7.61
CA ARG A 111 13.40 17.66 7.55
C ARG A 111 13.28 16.21 7.98
N TYR A 112 12.05 15.80 8.24
CA TYR A 112 11.71 14.39 8.46
C TYR A 112 10.75 13.89 7.38
N VAL A 113 10.90 12.63 6.97
CA VAL A 113 9.84 11.89 6.29
C VAL A 113 9.19 10.97 7.32
N VAL A 114 7.88 11.08 7.47
CA VAL A 114 7.09 10.25 8.38
C VAL A 114 6.22 9.32 7.55
N TRP A 115 6.33 8.03 7.84
CA TRP A 115 5.54 6.95 7.29
C TRP A 115 4.66 6.38 8.39
N TYR A 116 3.35 6.26 8.17
CA TYR A 116 2.46 5.66 9.15
C TYR A 116 1.22 5.08 8.48
N ALA A 117 0.55 4.16 9.18
CA ALA A 117 -0.75 3.65 8.79
C ALA A 117 -1.86 4.21 9.69
N THR A 118 -2.98 4.63 9.09
CA THR A 118 -4.15 5.11 9.84
C THR A 118 -4.87 3.97 10.56
N GLN A 119 -5.48 4.25 11.71
CA GLN A 119 -6.25 3.29 12.52
C GLN A 119 -7.68 3.08 12.01
N GLU A 120 -7.96 3.39 10.74
CA GLU A 120 -9.19 3.01 10.06
C GLU A 120 -9.13 1.53 9.61
N THR A 121 -10.29 0.94 9.29
CA THR A 121 -10.39 -0.43 8.75
C THR A 121 -11.16 -0.42 7.43
N PRO A 122 -10.50 -0.66 6.28
CA PRO A 122 -9.05 -0.80 6.12
C PRO A 122 -8.30 0.53 6.37
N GLY A 123 -7.03 0.44 6.74
CA GLY A 123 -6.20 1.61 7.02
C GLY A 123 -5.62 2.23 5.75
N ARG A 124 -5.07 3.43 5.86
CA ARG A 124 -4.41 4.16 4.78
C ARG A 124 -2.92 4.26 5.07
N MET A 125 -2.07 4.01 4.07
CA MET A 125 -0.63 4.26 4.17
C MET A 125 -0.38 5.72 3.83
N ILE A 126 0.19 6.46 4.77
CA ILE A 126 0.50 7.88 4.59
C ILE A 126 2.02 8.07 4.66
N ARG A 127 2.52 8.85 3.70
CA ARG A 127 3.87 9.41 3.71
C ARG A 127 3.75 10.91 3.76
N GLN A 128 4.34 11.54 4.76
CA GLN A 128 4.38 12.99 4.89
C GLN A 128 5.81 13.51 5.11
N VAL A 129 6.07 14.73 4.66
CA VAL A 129 7.32 15.46 4.89
C VAL A 129 7.02 16.54 5.91
N VAL A 130 7.77 16.55 7.00
CA VAL A 130 7.62 17.47 8.12
C VAL A 130 8.84 18.37 8.19
N ASP A 131 8.61 19.66 8.40
CA ASP A 131 9.66 20.64 8.63
C ASP A 131 10.28 20.44 10.02
N GLY A 132 11.62 20.44 10.07
CA GLY A 132 12.40 20.39 11.31
C GLY A 132 12.48 21.72 12.05
N GLY A 133 11.94 22.81 11.48
CA GLY A 133 11.97 24.15 12.08
C GLY A 133 13.13 25.03 11.58
N GLY A 134 13.60 24.78 10.35
CA GLY A 134 14.57 25.65 9.64
C GLY A 134 16.03 25.57 10.09
N ALA A 135 16.36 24.85 11.16
CA ALA A 135 17.73 24.57 11.59
C ALA A 135 18.12 23.10 11.34
N ALA A 136 19.42 22.82 11.43
CA ALA A 136 19.92 21.45 11.41
C ALA A 136 19.26 20.63 12.52
N LEU A 137 18.74 19.45 12.18
CA LEU A 137 18.14 18.54 13.14
C LEU A 137 19.18 18.12 14.18
N THR A 138 18.77 18.05 15.43
CA THR A 138 19.65 17.67 16.56
C THR A 138 19.41 16.23 17.04
N GLY A 139 18.40 15.54 16.51
CA GLY A 139 18.11 14.15 16.89
C GLY A 139 16.86 13.60 16.21
N PRO A 140 16.34 12.46 16.70
CA PRO A 140 15.11 11.86 16.19
C PRO A 140 13.89 12.79 16.33
N TYR A 141 12.87 12.55 15.51
CA TYR A 141 11.65 13.35 15.55
C TYR A 141 10.85 13.07 16.84
N ALA A 142 10.90 14.01 17.79
CA ALA A 142 10.31 13.86 19.13
C ALA A 142 8.77 13.79 19.09
N ASP A 143 8.14 14.57 18.21
CA ASP A 143 6.68 14.70 18.14
C ASP A 143 6.01 13.62 17.27
N LEU A 144 6.74 12.54 16.92
CA LEU A 144 6.22 11.49 16.04
C LEU A 144 4.88 10.91 16.53
N SER A 145 4.73 10.67 17.83
CA SER A 145 3.52 10.06 18.40
C SER A 145 2.28 10.95 18.31
N ILE A 146 2.44 12.27 18.35
CA ILE A 146 1.34 13.25 18.27
C ILE A 146 1.10 13.75 16.85
N ASN A 147 2.05 13.54 15.93
CA ASN A 147 1.99 14.04 14.56
C ASN A 147 1.67 12.97 13.50
N ILE A 148 0.86 11.99 13.88
CA ILE A 148 0.41 10.85 13.06
C ILE A 148 -1.11 10.68 13.14
N ASN A 149 -1.82 11.80 13.07
CA ASN A 149 -3.28 11.84 13.11
C ASN A 149 -3.90 11.19 11.88
N GLU A 150 -5.11 10.68 12.04
CA GLU A 150 -5.90 10.02 10.97
C GLU A 150 -6.16 10.95 9.76
N THR A 151 -6.23 12.25 10.02
CA THR A 151 -6.31 13.29 8.99
C THR A 151 -4.93 13.95 8.86
N PRO A 152 -4.14 13.65 7.81
CA PRO A 152 -2.80 14.20 7.67
C PRO A 152 -2.73 15.73 7.63
N GLY A 153 -3.83 16.41 7.27
CA GLY A 153 -3.90 17.88 7.28
C GLY A 153 -3.96 18.51 8.68
N SER A 154 -4.24 17.74 9.74
CA SER A 154 -4.21 18.23 11.12
C SER A 154 -2.84 18.07 11.79
N ASN A 155 -1.89 17.44 11.10
CA ASN A 155 -0.53 17.26 11.58
C ASN A 155 0.24 18.59 11.48
N ALA A 156 0.97 18.94 12.53
CA ALA A 156 1.77 20.15 12.60
C ALA A 156 2.99 20.08 11.66
N ASN A 157 3.38 21.24 11.11
CA ASN A 157 4.59 21.42 10.29
C ASN A 157 4.69 20.49 9.08
N VAL A 158 3.56 19.95 8.60
CA VAL A 158 3.53 19.14 7.38
C VAL A 158 3.67 20.04 6.16
N LEU A 159 4.75 19.85 5.42
CA LEU A 159 5.01 20.53 4.15
C LEU A 159 4.29 19.83 3.00
N TYR A 160 4.25 18.50 3.05
CA TYR A 160 3.68 17.67 2.01
C TYR A 160 3.16 16.36 2.59
N SER A 161 2.00 15.89 2.14
CA SER A 161 1.49 14.58 2.52
C SER A 161 0.89 13.87 1.32
N ARG A 162 1.07 12.55 1.27
CA ARG A 162 0.56 11.68 0.22
C ARG A 162 0.05 10.38 0.79
N THR A 163 -1.16 10.01 0.40
CA THR A 163 -1.69 8.66 0.61
C THR A 163 -1.14 7.74 -0.49
N LEU A 164 -0.55 6.62 -0.08
CA LEU A 164 0.08 5.64 -0.97
C LEU A 164 -0.78 4.41 -1.21
N SER A 165 -1.59 4.04 -0.22
CA SER A 165 -2.58 2.98 -0.32
C SER A 165 -3.74 3.28 0.64
N ASP A 166 -4.94 2.85 0.29
CA ASP A 166 -6.16 2.95 1.08
C ASP A 166 -6.57 1.60 1.71
N ARG A 167 -5.70 0.58 1.57
CA ARG A 167 -6.00 -0.80 1.96
C ARG A 167 -4.92 -1.44 2.82
N VAL A 168 -4.36 -0.68 3.75
CA VAL A 168 -3.39 -1.21 4.71
C VAL A 168 -4.10 -2.07 5.74
N LYS A 169 -3.70 -3.33 5.80
CA LYS A 169 -4.13 -4.27 6.82
C LYS A 169 -3.16 -4.34 7.98
N ASP A 170 -1.87 -4.22 7.74
CA ASP A 170 -0.83 -4.28 8.78
C ASP A 170 0.37 -3.44 8.33
N PHE A 171 0.90 -2.60 9.22
CA PHE A 171 2.16 -1.91 9.01
C PHE A 171 2.94 -1.94 10.32
N ARG A 172 4.07 -2.64 10.29
CA ARG A 172 4.93 -2.87 11.44
C ARG A 172 6.37 -2.48 11.13
N VAL A 173 7.01 -1.84 12.10
CA VAL A 173 8.37 -1.35 11.98
C VAL A 173 9.20 -1.86 13.15
N ASP A 174 10.37 -2.43 12.84
CA ASP A 174 11.35 -2.91 13.82
C ASP A 174 12.72 -2.30 13.48
N THR A 175 13.17 -1.36 14.31
CA THR A 175 14.49 -0.74 14.19
C THR A 175 15.50 -1.48 15.07
N ARG A 176 16.48 -2.13 14.45
CA ARG A 176 17.50 -2.91 15.16
C ARG A 176 18.80 -2.14 15.27
N LEU A 177 19.03 -1.57 16.45
CA LEU A 177 20.24 -0.81 16.77
C LEU A 177 21.52 -1.63 16.58
N GLN A 178 21.51 -2.94 16.88
CA GLN A 178 22.72 -3.78 16.82
C GLN A 178 23.39 -3.80 15.43
N ASN A 179 22.59 -3.73 14.36
CA ASN A 179 23.07 -3.84 12.99
C ASN A 179 22.77 -2.58 12.14
N GLY A 180 22.18 -1.55 12.76
CA GLY A 180 21.72 -0.34 12.07
C GLY A 180 20.69 -0.62 10.97
N THR A 181 19.87 -1.66 11.14
CA THR A 181 18.90 -2.10 10.12
C THR A 181 17.46 -1.78 10.52
N VAL A 182 16.62 -1.54 9.52
CA VAL A 182 15.20 -1.26 9.68
C VAL A 182 14.43 -2.36 8.96
N GLU A 183 13.67 -3.15 9.72
CA GLU A 183 12.76 -4.14 9.18
C GLU A 183 11.34 -3.56 9.14
N VAL A 184 10.71 -3.61 7.97
CA VAL A 184 9.35 -3.14 7.74
C VAL A 184 8.51 -4.27 7.19
N LYS A 185 7.39 -4.56 7.86
CA LYS A 185 6.37 -5.49 7.38
C LYS A 185 5.14 -4.71 6.98
N LEU A 186 4.72 -4.89 5.75
CA LEU A 186 3.52 -4.25 5.19
C LEU A 186 2.61 -5.33 4.63
N ARG A 187 1.36 -5.31 5.06
CA ARG A 187 0.30 -6.16 4.54
C ARG A 187 -0.81 -5.29 3.95
N LEU A 188 -1.11 -5.49 2.68
CA LEU A 188 -2.22 -4.83 1.98
C LEU A 188 -3.38 -5.82 1.81
N GLU A 189 -4.60 -5.33 1.95
CA GLU A 189 -5.83 -6.06 1.68
C GLU A 189 -6.29 -5.83 0.23
N SER A 190 -6.51 -6.91 -0.50
CA SER A 190 -7.13 -6.91 -1.81
C SER A 190 -8.51 -7.53 -1.71
N ARG A 191 -9.53 -6.84 -2.23
CA ARG A 191 -10.91 -7.35 -2.29
C ARG A 191 -11.21 -7.74 -3.73
N GLY A 192 -11.24 -9.04 -3.99
CA GLY A 192 -11.61 -9.60 -5.28
C GLY A 192 -13.10 -9.46 -5.58
N ALA A 193 -13.49 -9.92 -6.77
CA ALA A 193 -14.86 -10.03 -7.22
C ALA A 193 -15.65 -10.98 -6.29
N GLY A 194 -16.95 -10.68 -6.13
CA GLY A 194 -17.88 -11.61 -5.50
C GLY A 194 -18.07 -12.83 -6.39
N ARG A 195 -17.99 -14.03 -5.83
CA ARG A 195 -18.27 -15.24 -6.59
C ARG A 195 -19.74 -15.23 -7.05
N PRO A 196 -20.05 -15.68 -8.28
CA PRO A 196 -21.43 -15.86 -8.71
C PRO A 196 -22.17 -16.76 -7.71
N ASN A 197 -23.33 -16.32 -7.21
CA ASN A 197 -24.16 -16.97 -6.17
C ASN A 197 -23.61 -16.99 -4.73
N SER A 198 -22.58 -16.21 -4.41
CA SER A 198 -22.06 -16.11 -3.04
C SER A 198 -21.97 -14.65 -2.57
N MET A 199 -22.52 -14.35 -1.39
CA MET A 199 -22.32 -13.06 -0.72
C MET A 199 -20.88 -12.86 -0.24
N GLN A 200 -20.05 -13.92 -0.23
CA GLN A 200 -18.65 -13.84 0.18
C GLN A 200 -17.78 -13.31 -0.97
N ARG A 201 -17.07 -12.22 -0.70
CA ARG A 201 -15.99 -11.70 -1.55
C ARG A 201 -14.68 -12.39 -1.17
N THR A 202 -13.87 -12.71 -2.17
CA THR A 202 -12.51 -13.20 -1.92
C THR A 202 -11.69 -12.05 -1.33
N VAL A 203 -11.15 -12.24 -0.12
CA VAL A 203 -10.19 -11.31 0.49
C VAL A 203 -8.80 -11.92 0.35
N ASP A 204 -7.97 -11.30 -0.46
CA ASP A 204 -6.56 -11.69 -0.62
C ASP A 204 -5.69 -10.71 0.19
N ASN A 205 -4.60 -11.20 0.77
CA ASN A 205 -3.67 -10.37 1.53
C ASN A 205 -2.29 -10.48 0.89
N LEU A 206 -1.76 -9.36 0.43
CA LEU A 206 -0.38 -9.29 -0.05
C LEU A 206 0.51 -8.82 1.09
N GLU A 207 1.50 -9.63 1.44
CA GLU A 207 2.47 -9.33 2.50
C GLU A 207 3.87 -9.13 1.92
N LEU A 208 4.55 -8.12 2.45
CA LEU A 208 5.92 -7.79 2.09
C LEU A 208 6.73 -7.51 3.37
N THR A 209 7.85 -8.21 3.51
CA THR A 209 8.86 -7.91 4.54
C THR A 209 10.09 -7.34 3.86
N LEU A 210 10.56 -6.20 4.36
CA LEU A 210 11.69 -5.45 3.83
C LEU A 210 12.71 -5.22 4.92
N THR A 211 13.98 -5.34 4.59
CA THR A 211 15.09 -4.99 5.48
C THR A 211 15.97 -3.98 4.77
N PHE A 212 16.19 -2.83 5.41
CA PHE A 212 16.97 -1.72 4.87
C PHE A 212 18.10 -1.35 5.81
N ARG A 213 19.15 -0.72 5.27
CA ARG A 213 20.25 -0.10 6.03
C ARG A 213 20.43 1.34 5.55
N PRO A 214 20.29 2.36 6.41
CA PRO A 214 20.58 3.74 6.03
C PRO A 214 22.06 3.89 5.65
N ARG A 215 22.34 4.64 4.57
CA ARG A 215 23.71 4.78 4.04
C ARG A 215 24.48 5.96 4.63
N ASN A 216 23.78 6.96 5.16
CA ASN A 216 24.37 8.20 5.66
C ASN A 216 24.56 8.21 7.18
N THR A 217 24.47 7.05 7.84
CA THR A 217 24.62 6.93 9.29
C THR A 217 26.04 7.28 9.74
N TRP A 218 26.16 8.28 10.61
CA TRP A 218 27.41 8.60 11.29
C TRP A 218 27.20 8.96 12.78
N PRO A 219 27.99 8.42 13.71
CA PRO A 219 29.06 7.42 13.53
C PRO A 219 28.52 6.08 13.02
N GLN A 220 29.36 5.28 12.36
CA GLN A 220 28.94 3.96 11.86
C GLN A 220 28.61 3.01 13.01
N ILE A 221 27.62 2.14 12.74
CA ILE A 221 27.14 1.07 13.62
C ILE A 221 27.69 -0.27 13.12
#